data_AF-A0A7W0UP15-F1
#
_entry.id   AF-A0A7W0UP15-F1
#
_cell.length_a   1.000
_cell.length_b   1.000
_cell.length_c   1.000
_cell.angle_alpha   90.00
_cell.angle_beta   90.00
_cell.angle_gamma   90.00
#
_symmetry.space_group_name_H-M   'P 1'
#
loop_
_entity.id
_entity.type
_entity.pdbx_description
1 polymer ?
#
loop_
_entity_poly.entity_id
_entity_poly.type
_entity_poly.pdbx_seq_one_letter_code
_entity_poly.pdbx_strand_id
1 'polypeptide(L)'
;MFAALKSGKIAGYYDAIVLAEDELERGLEQGRLVQDTRLRDALRTLRRPDGDGGPGQEYVLPSEAPSLDFPIPSLVEDAEYAVESAVLGEADVVRLQRRLDTLERRLLTLELRLPTRVYRKVSRTAKRALRRGSTADFE
;
A
#
# COMPACT_ATOMS: atom_id res chain seq x y z
N MET A 1 -9.67 -0.75 1.99
CA MET A 1 -9.76 -1.24 3.38
C MET A 1 -10.80 -2.35 3.57
N PHE A 2 -12.10 -2.12 3.36
CA PHE A 2 -13.16 -3.15 3.54
C PHE A 2 -12.95 -4.44 2.72
N ALA A 3 -12.45 -4.34 1.48
CA ALA A 3 -12.14 -5.51 0.65
C ALA A 3 -10.90 -6.31 1.14
N ALA A 4 -9.93 -5.65 1.79
CA ALA A 4 -8.76 -6.31 2.39
C ALA A 4 -9.14 -7.07 3.67
N LEU A 5 -10.06 -6.52 4.46
CA LEU A 5 -10.65 -7.17 5.63
C LEU A 5 -11.41 -8.45 5.24
N LYS A 6 -12.27 -8.40 4.21
CA LYS A 6 -12.99 -9.59 3.72
C LYS A 6 -12.11 -10.68 3.11
N SER A 7 -10.91 -10.33 2.62
CA SER A 7 -10.00 -11.27 1.96
C SER A 7 -8.89 -11.80 2.86
N GLY A 8 -8.89 -11.46 4.15
CA GLY A 8 -7.86 -11.89 5.12
C GLY A 8 -6.48 -11.27 4.87
N LYS A 9 -6.37 -10.27 3.99
CA LYS A 9 -5.11 -9.61 3.61
C LYS A 9 -4.87 -8.30 4.36
N ILE A 10 -5.54 -8.13 5.49
CA ILE A 10 -5.48 -6.87 6.22
C ILE A 10 -4.11 -6.62 6.84
N ALA A 11 -3.43 -7.67 7.32
CA ALA A 11 -2.07 -7.57 7.84
C ALA A 11 -1.12 -6.97 6.80
N GLY A 12 -1.07 -7.53 5.59
CA GLY A 12 -0.21 -7.00 4.51
C GLY A 12 -0.59 -5.59 4.02
N TYR A 13 -1.82 -5.13 4.26
CA TYR A 13 -2.18 -3.73 4.00
C TYR A 13 -1.57 -2.80 5.05
N TYR A 14 -1.62 -3.18 6.33
CA TYR A 14 -1.00 -2.42 7.41
C TYR A 14 0.53 -2.46 7.34
N ASP A 15 1.13 -3.61 7.04
CA ASP A 15 2.58 -3.74 6.86
C ASP A 15 3.14 -2.79 5.80
N ALA A 16 2.34 -2.45 4.77
CA ALA A 16 2.75 -1.54 3.71
C ALA A 16 2.72 -0.04 4.11
N ILE A 17 2.08 0.31 5.23
CA ILE A 17 1.96 1.68 5.74
C ILE A 17 2.67 1.89 7.09
N VAL A 18 3.21 0.83 7.68
CA VAL A 18 4.02 0.89 8.90
C VAL A 18 5.43 1.37 8.53
N LEU A 19 5.90 2.39 9.23
CA LEU A 19 7.28 2.86 9.14
C LEU A 19 8.19 2.03 10.04
N ALA A 20 9.45 1.87 9.63
CA ALA A 20 10.46 1.29 10.50
C ALA A 20 10.81 2.26 11.66
N GLU A 21 11.23 1.72 12.80
CA GLU A 21 11.51 2.51 14.02
C GLU A 21 12.54 3.62 13.77
N ASP A 22 13.58 3.33 13.00
CA ASP A 22 14.65 4.27 12.68
C ASP A 22 14.19 5.38 11.73
N GLU A 23 13.24 5.10 10.84
CA GLU A 23 12.60 6.12 9.99
C GLU A 23 11.64 7.00 10.79
N LEU A 24 10.96 6.43 11.78
CA LEU A 24 10.08 7.15 12.69
C LEU A 24 10.88 8.15 13.53
N GLU A 25 11.94 7.70 14.20
CA GLU A 25 12.78 8.53 15.06
C GLU A 25 13.38 9.71 14.29
N ARG A 26 14.05 9.44 13.16
CA ARG A 26 14.60 10.49 12.28
C ARG A 26 13.53 11.45 11.79
N GLY A 27 12.34 10.93 11.44
CA GLY A 27 11.24 11.74 10.94
C GLY A 27 10.68 12.70 11.99
N LEU A 28 10.62 12.26 13.26
CA LEU A 28 10.20 13.09 14.39
C LEU A 28 11.26 14.17 14.69
N GLU A 29 12.54 13.80 14.74
CA GLU A 29 13.65 14.75 14.98
C GLU A 29 13.72 15.86 13.93
N GLN A 30 13.48 15.52 12.66
CA GLN A 30 13.54 16.46 11.55
C GLN A 30 12.25 17.31 11.39
N GLY A 31 11.23 17.07 12.22
CA GLY A 31 9.92 17.70 12.08
C GLY A 31 9.15 17.29 10.82
N ARG A 32 9.56 16.20 10.15
CA ARG A 32 8.87 15.63 8.98
C ARG A 32 7.66 14.80 9.39
N LEU A 33 7.68 14.24 10.60
CA LEU A 33 6.59 13.50 11.20
C LEU A 33 6.12 14.24 12.46
N VAL A 34 4.81 14.15 12.72
CA VAL A 34 4.19 14.67 13.93
C VAL A 34 3.46 13.52 14.61
N GLN A 35 3.67 13.36 15.92
CA GLN A 35 2.95 12.38 16.72
C GLN A 35 1.67 13.01 17.27
N ASP A 36 0.51 12.63 16.73
CA ASP A 36 -0.79 13.00 17.29
C ASP A 36 -1.22 11.99 18.36
N THR A 37 -1.23 12.39 19.63
CA THR A 37 -1.69 11.56 20.75
C THR A 37 -3.12 11.85 21.16
N ARG A 38 -3.81 12.85 20.58
CA ARG A 38 -5.12 13.33 21.07
C ARG A 38 -6.16 12.22 21.11
N LEU A 39 -6.29 11.46 20.03
CA LEU A 39 -7.20 10.30 19.98
C LEU A 39 -6.76 9.19 20.95
N ARG A 40 -5.46 8.94 21.05
CA ARG A 40 -4.93 7.91 21.96
C ARG A 40 -5.27 8.25 23.41
N ASP A 41 -5.07 9.50 23.79
CA ASP A 41 -5.31 9.98 25.15
C ASP A 41 -6.82 10.02 25.45
N ALA A 42 -7.64 10.43 24.48
CA ALA A 42 -9.10 10.30 24.56
C ALA A 42 -9.57 8.84 24.72
N LEU A 43 -9.02 7.89 23.96
CA LEU A 43 -9.38 6.48 24.11
C LEU A 43 -8.91 5.88 25.44
N ARG A 44 -7.80 6.39 26.00
CA ARG A 44 -7.33 5.98 27.33
C ARG A 44 -8.30 6.35 28.43
N THR A 45 -9.10 7.42 28.29
CA THR A 45 -10.13 7.76 29.29
C THR A 45 -11.30 6.79 29.29
N LEU A 46 -11.45 5.99 28.23
CA LEU A 46 -12.46 4.92 28.17
C LEU A 46 -12.00 3.63 28.84
N ARG A 47 -10.71 3.52 29.21
CA ARG A 47 -10.17 2.34 29.88
C ARG A 47 -10.53 2.40 31.37
N ARG A 48 -11.05 1.30 31.91
CA ARG A 48 -11.36 1.21 33.34
C ARG A 48 -10.03 1.22 34.13
N PRO A 49 -9.87 2.08 35.15
CA PRO A 49 -8.61 2.20 35.91
C PRO A 49 -8.33 0.96 36.75
N ASP A 50 -9.38 0.28 37.18
CA ASP A 50 -9.31 -0.95 37.96
C ASP A 50 -9.58 -2.13 37.02
N GLY A 51 -8.61 -3.05 36.92
CA GLY A 51 -8.71 -4.26 36.10
C GLY A 51 -9.56 -5.35 36.76
N ASP A 52 -10.49 -4.97 37.62
CA ASP A 52 -11.39 -5.81 38.41
C ASP A 52 -12.60 -6.32 37.60
N GLY A 53 -12.73 -5.86 36.36
CA GLY A 53 -13.61 -6.46 35.37
C GLY A 53 -13.09 -7.82 34.89
N GLY A 54 -13.94 -8.85 34.92
CA GLY A 54 -13.65 -10.14 34.29
C GLY A 54 -13.27 -10.01 32.79
N PRO A 55 -12.81 -11.09 32.14
CA PRO A 55 -12.38 -11.05 30.74
C PRO A 55 -13.45 -10.39 29.84
N GLY A 56 -13.11 -9.25 29.23
CA GLY A 56 -14.01 -8.45 28.39
C GLY A 56 -14.54 -7.15 29.01
N GLN A 57 -14.19 -6.81 30.25
CA GLN A 57 -14.63 -5.58 30.95
C GLN A 57 -13.52 -4.54 31.15
N GLU A 58 -12.59 -4.43 30.19
CA GLU A 58 -11.46 -3.49 30.25
C GLU A 58 -11.87 -2.03 29.95
N TYR A 59 -13.04 -1.82 29.33
CA TYR A 59 -13.52 -0.52 28.92
C TYR A 59 -14.83 -0.15 29.62
N VAL A 60 -15.00 1.14 29.87
CA VAL A 60 -16.20 1.71 30.46
C VAL A 60 -17.38 1.58 29.48
N LEU A 61 -18.57 1.26 30.01
CA LEU A 61 -19.77 1.19 29.19
C LEU A 61 -20.14 2.57 28.62
N PRO A 62 -20.79 2.67 27.46
CA PRO A 62 -21.18 3.95 26.88
C PRO A 62 -22.02 4.86 27.80
N SER A 63 -22.77 4.27 28.74
CA SER A 63 -23.57 4.98 29.75
C SER A 63 -22.75 5.59 30.88
N GLU A 64 -21.54 5.09 31.11
CA GLU A 64 -20.62 5.49 32.17
C GLU A 64 -19.40 6.26 31.61
N ALA A 65 -19.20 6.21 30.29
CA ALA A 65 -18.06 6.80 29.62
C ALA A 65 -18.11 8.33 29.69
N PRO A 66 -16.97 9.01 29.91
CA PRO A 66 -16.89 10.45 29.75
C PRO A 66 -17.22 10.83 28.30
N SER A 67 -17.87 11.98 28.13
CA SER A 67 -18.13 12.54 26.80
C SER A 67 -16.79 12.87 26.14
N LEU A 68 -16.49 12.20 25.03
CA LEU A 68 -15.34 12.53 24.20
C LEU A 68 -15.72 13.69 23.29
N ASP A 69 -15.13 14.86 23.54
CA ASP A 69 -15.31 16.02 22.68
C ASP A 69 -14.09 16.17 21.78
N PHE A 70 -14.34 16.30 20.49
CA PHE A 70 -13.34 16.59 19.48
C PHE A 70 -13.76 17.91 18.83
N PRO A 71 -13.02 19.00 19.09
CA PRO A 71 -13.39 20.30 18.57
C PRO A 71 -13.45 20.24 17.05
N ILE A 72 -14.51 20.82 16.50
CA ILE A 72 -14.62 21.01 15.05
C ILE A 72 -13.51 21.98 14.65
N PRO A 73 -12.67 21.64 13.65
CA PRO A 73 -11.65 22.55 13.17
C PRO A 73 -12.25 23.90 12.76
N SER A 74 -11.51 24.97 13.01
CA SER A 74 -11.87 26.30 12.56
C SER A 74 -11.71 26.42 11.03
N LEU A 75 -12.37 27.41 10.41
CA LEU A 75 -12.20 27.68 8.98
C LEU A 75 -10.74 28.00 8.59
N VAL A 76 -9.96 28.55 9.52
CA VAL A 76 -8.54 28.85 9.30
C VAL A 76 -7.74 27.55 9.27
N GLU A 77 -7.96 26.66 10.24
CA GLU A 77 -7.31 25.34 10.30
C GLU A 77 -7.70 24.47 9.09
N ASP A 78 -8.96 24.52 8.65
CA ASP A 78 -9.41 23.82 7.43
C ASP A 78 -8.71 24.35 6.18
N ALA A 79 -8.49 25.67 6.08
CA ALA A 79 -7.79 26.28 4.96
C ALA A 79 -6.29 25.91 4.96
N GLU A 80 -5.64 25.93 6.12
CA GLU A 80 -4.25 25.48 6.29
C GLU A 80 -4.11 24.00 5.90
N TYR A 81 -5.02 23.15 6.41
CA TYR A 81 -5.06 21.73 6.07
C TYR A 81 -5.32 21.48 4.58
N ALA A 82 -6.15 22.29 3.93
CA ALA A 82 -6.41 22.17 2.50
C ALA A 82 -5.15 22.46 1.66
N VAL A 83 -4.33 23.43 2.08
CA VAL A 83 -3.04 23.74 1.43
C VAL A 83 -2.07 22.58 1.61
N GLU A 84 -1.93 22.04 2.83
CA GLU A 84 -1.09 20.87 3.09
C GLU A 84 -1.55 19.64 2.29
N SER A 85 -2.86 19.43 2.21
CA SER A 85 -3.48 18.33 1.45
C SER A 85 -3.28 18.48 -0.06
N ALA A 86 -3.25 19.71 -0.58
CA ALA A 86 -2.97 19.95 -1.99
C ALA A 86 -1.54 19.50 -2.37
N VAL A 87 -0.55 19.74 -1.50
CA VAL A 87 0.84 19.28 -1.68
C VAL A 87 0.91 17.74 -1.69
N LEU A 88 0.12 17.07 -0.86
CA LEU A 88 -0.01 15.60 -0.88
C LEU A 88 -0.56 15.09 -2.22
N GLY A 89 -1.53 15.79 -2.81
CA GLY A 89 -2.06 15.48 -4.14
C GLY A 89 -0.99 15.53 -5.23
N GLU A 90 -0.10 16.53 -5.19
CA GLU A 90 1.03 16.64 -6.12
C GLU A 90 2.05 15.51 -5.94
N ALA A 91 2.35 15.13 -4.68
CA ALA A 91 3.23 14.00 -4.38
C ALA A 91 2.66 12.67 -4.91
N ASP A 92 1.34 12.49 -4.85
CA ASP A 92 0.66 11.31 -5.38
C ASP A 92 0.77 11.21 -6.90
N VAL A 93 0.77 12.33 -7.62
CA VAL A 93 1.03 12.34 -9.08
C VAL A 93 2.42 11.80 -9.38
N VAL A 94 3.45 12.22 -8.64
CA VAL A 94 4.82 11.72 -8.80
C VAL A 94 4.89 10.21 -8.51
N ARG A 95 4.19 9.74 -7.47
CA ARG A 95 4.11 8.31 -7.14
C ARG A 95 3.45 7.49 -8.25
N LEU A 96 2.35 8.02 -8.83
CA LEU A 96 1.65 7.39 -9.95
C LEU A 96 2.49 7.35 -11.22
N GLN A 97 3.20 8.45 -11.54
CA GLN A 97 4.15 8.51 -12.66
C GLN A 97 5.24 7.44 -12.53
N ARG A 98 5.92 7.35 -11.37
CA ARG A 98 6.94 6.32 -11.13
C ARG A 98 6.40 4.89 -11.29
N ARG A 99 5.14 4.67 -10.89
CA ARG A 99 4.48 3.38 -11.03
C ARG A 99 4.15 3.09 -12.50
N LEU A 100 3.72 4.09 -13.26
CA LEU A 100 3.50 4.01 -14.70
C LEU A 100 4.81 3.70 -15.43
N ASP A 101 5.91 4.40 -15.14
CA ASP A 101 7.24 4.14 -15.72
C ASP A 101 7.73 2.72 -15.44
N THR A 102 7.41 2.20 -14.25
CA THR A 102 7.75 0.82 -13.87
C THR A 102 6.92 -0.18 -14.67
N LEU A 103 5.64 0.09 -14.87
CA LEU A 103 4.77 -0.76 -15.69
C LEU A 103 5.17 -0.74 -17.17
N GLU A 104 5.49 0.43 -17.71
CA GLU A 104 5.97 0.60 -19.08
C GLU A 104 7.27 -0.18 -19.32
N ARG A 105 8.27 -0.06 -18.43
CA ARG A 105 9.50 -0.86 -18.51
C ARG A 105 9.24 -2.36 -18.47
N ARG A 106 8.29 -2.82 -17.63
CA ARG A 106 7.91 -4.23 -17.55
C ARG A 106 7.21 -4.68 -18.84
N LEU A 107 6.35 -3.84 -19.41
CA LEU A 107 5.65 -4.11 -20.65
C LEU A 107 6.63 -4.20 -21.82
N LEU A 108 7.54 -3.25 -21.98
CA LEU A 108 8.62 -3.30 -22.97
C LEU A 108 9.48 -4.56 -22.84
N THR A 109 9.80 -4.96 -21.60
CA THR A 109 10.56 -6.20 -21.35
C THR A 109 9.79 -7.44 -21.82
N LEU A 110 8.46 -7.47 -21.66
CA LEU A 110 7.62 -8.57 -22.13
C LEU A 110 7.51 -8.55 -23.66
N GLU A 111 7.27 -7.37 -24.25
CA GLU A 111 7.17 -7.19 -25.70
C GLU A 111 8.45 -7.58 -26.43
N LEU A 112 9.64 -7.31 -25.86
CA LEU A 112 10.92 -7.73 -26.45
C LEU A 112 11.20 -9.24 -26.29
N ARG A 113 10.61 -9.90 -25.29
CA ARG A 113 10.79 -11.34 -25.02
C ARG A 113 9.83 -12.24 -25.78
N LEU A 114 8.67 -11.72 -26.19
CA LEU A 114 7.68 -12.45 -26.99
C LEU A 114 8.19 -12.82 -28.41
N PRO A 115 8.78 -11.92 -29.21
CA PRO A 115 9.23 -12.23 -30.56
C PRO A 115 10.36 -13.27 -30.54
N THR A 116 11.26 -13.22 -29.56
CA THR A 116 12.36 -14.20 -29.46
C THR A 116 11.88 -15.62 -29.14
N ARG A 117 10.80 -15.79 -28.37
CA ARG A 117 10.22 -17.12 -28.08
C ARG A 117 9.42 -17.68 -29.25
N VAL A 118 8.65 -16.85 -29.94
CA VAL A 118 7.89 -17.25 -31.13
C VAL A 118 8.84 -17.58 -32.28
N TYR A 119 9.84 -16.73 -32.52
CA TYR A 119 10.85 -16.93 -33.57
C TYR A 119 11.69 -18.21 -33.35
N ARG A 120 12.04 -18.55 -32.10
CA ARG A 120 12.72 -19.83 -31.79
C ARG A 120 11.85 -21.07 -32.03
N LYS A 121 10.53 -21.00 -31.85
CA LYS A 121 9.64 -22.12 -32.15
C LYS A 121 9.46 -22.30 -33.66
N VAL A 122 9.26 -21.20 -34.39
CA VAL A 122 9.08 -21.23 -35.86
C VAL A 122 10.35 -21.68 -36.59
N SER A 123 11.53 -21.20 -36.17
CA SER A 123 12.79 -21.65 -36.76
C SER A 123 13.09 -23.14 -36.51
N ARG A 124 12.70 -23.69 -35.34
CA ARG A 124 12.89 -25.12 -35.04
C ARG A 124 11.95 -26.01 -35.84
N THR A 125 10.72 -25.60 -36.09
CA THR A 125 9.78 -26.35 -36.94
C THR A 125 10.19 -26.27 -38.42
N ALA A 126 10.61 -25.10 -38.90
CA ALA A 126 11.12 -24.93 -40.26
C ALA A 126 12.38 -25.76 -40.52
N LYS A 127 13.35 -25.75 -39.59
CA LYS A 127 14.60 -26.54 -39.73
C LYS A 127 14.35 -28.05 -39.67
N ARG A 128 13.29 -28.49 -38.96
CA ARG A 128 12.88 -29.90 -38.90
C ARG A 128 12.13 -30.34 -40.16
N ALA A 129 11.35 -29.45 -40.77
CA ALA A 129 10.70 -29.70 -42.06
C ALA A 129 11.73 -29.78 -43.20
N LEU A 130 12.68 -28.85 -43.25
CA LEU A 130 13.76 -28.84 -44.25
C LEU A 130 14.67 -30.07 -44.16
N ARG A 131 14.94 -30.59 -42.95
CA ARG A 131 15.70 -31.85 -42.77
C ARG A 131 14.93 -33.10 -43.21
N ARG A 132 13.59 -33.06 -43.28
CA ARG A 132 12.76 -34.20 -43.68
C ARG A 132 12.56 -34.30 -45.20
N GLY A 133 12.75 -33.20 -45.93
CA GLY A 133 12.74 -33.20 -47.40
C GLY A 133 14.05 -33.65 -48.05
N SER A 134 15.17 -33.64 -47.31
CA SER A 134 16.50 -33.99 -47.84
C SER A 134 16.78 -35.50 -47.92
N THR A 135 15.84 -36.35 -47.51
CA THR A 135 16.00 -37.82 -47.50
C THR A 135 15.00 -38.55 -48.38
N ALA A 136 14.29 -37.85 -49.27
CA ALA A 136 13.26 -38.43 -50.13
C ALA A 136 13.67 -38.61 -51.60
N ASP A 137 14.84 -38.11 -52.02
CA ASP A 137 15.32 -38.21 -53.41
C ASP A 137 16.62 -39.03 -53.46
N PHE A 138 16.54 -40.34 -53.20
CA PHE A 138 17.55 -41.33 -53.61
C PHE A 138 16.91 -42.73 -53.52
N GLU A 139 16.10 -43.07 -54.51
CA GLU A 139 15.87 -44.44 -55.00
C GLU A 139 15.39 -44.40 -56.45
#